data_AF-A0A841GY74-F1
#
_entry.id   AF-A0A841GY74-F1
#
_cell.length_a   1.000
_cell.length_b   1.000
_cell.length_c   1.000
_cell.angle_alpha   90.00
_cell.angle_beta   90.00
_cell.angle_gamma   90.00
#
_symmetry.space_group_name_H-M   'P 1'
#
loop_
_entity.id
_entity.type
_entity.pdbx_description
1 polymer ?
#
loop_
_entity_poly.entity_id
_entity_poly.type
_entity_poly.pdbx_seq_one_letter_code
_entity_poly.pdbx_strand_id
1 'polypeptide(L)'
;MRTDENTPVEVGPTEDGSELRIRWKDGGVSDYPPRYLRLCCPCAGCVEEMTGRPLLNPAAVPMDVHPNSVEYVGDYALRFEWSDGHNTGIYPFDYLRDISLST
;
A
#
# COMPACT_ATOMS: atom_id res chain seq x y z
N MET A 1 2.69 -11.69 17.31
CA MET A 1 4.15 -11.79 17.53
C MET A 1 4.76 -11.37 16.20
N ARG A 2 5.43 -10.20 16.15
CA ARG A 2 6.00 -9.68 14.89
C ARG A 2 6.98 -10.72 14.33
N THR A 3 6.83 -11.08 13.07
CA THR A 3 7.84 -11.85 12.36
C THR A 3 8.66 -10.85 11.55
N ASP A 4 9.98 -10.88 11.75
CA ASP A 4 10.97 -10.12 10.98
C ASP A 4 10.83 -10.35 9.46
N GLU A 5 10.16 -11.46 9.09
CA GLU A 5 9.78 -11.92 7.76
C GLU A 5 8.98 -10.92 6.92
N ASN A 6 8.09 -10.13 7.54
CA ASN A 6 7.28 -9.13 6.84
C ASN A 6 8.01 -7.78 6.66
N THR A 7 9.32 -7.73 6.86
CA THR A 7 10.10 -6.51 6.59
C THR A 7 10.40 -6.39 5.10
N PRO A 8 10.11 -5.25 4.44
CA PRO A 8 10.55 -5.00 3.07
C PRO A 8 12.08 -4.97 2.97
N VAL A 9 12.62 -5.61 1.94
CA VAL A 9 14.03 -5.47 1.54
C VAL A 9 14.17 -4.58 0.30
N GLU A 10 13.12 -4.45 -0.50
CA GLU A 10 13.06 -3.60 -1.68
C GLU A 10 11.63 -3.13 -1.90
N VAL A 11 11.45 -1.85 -2.27
CA VAL A 11 10.17 -1.26 -2.64
C VAL A 11 10.39 -0.39 -3.87
N GLY A 12 9.64 -0.63 -4.94
CA GLY A 12 9.81 0.11 -6.19
C GLY A 12 8.84 -0.36 -7.29
N PRO A 13 8.90 0.23 -8.49
CA PRO A 13 8.08 -0.22 -9.61
C PRO A 13 8.52 -1.60 -10.12
N THR A 14 7.59 -2.34 -10.74
CA THR A 14 7.92 -3.49 -11.60
C THR A 14 8.75 -3.07 -12.81
N GLU A 15 9.38 -4.04 -13.49
CA GLU A 15 10.24 -3.77 -14.66
C GLU A 15 9.51 -3.03 -15.79
N ASP A 16 8.21 -3.30 -15.95
CA ASP A 16 7.34 -2.62 -16.92
C ASP A 16 6.71 -1.32 -16.38
N GLY A 17 6.96 -0.99 -15.12
CA GLY A 17 6.44 0.21 -14.44
C GLY A 17 4.94 0.19 -14.16
N SER A 18 4.25 -0.95 -14.35
CA SER A 18 2.79 -1.04 -14.24
C SER A 18 2.31 -1.20 -12.79
N GLU A 19 3.12 -1.78 -11.91
CA GLU A 19 2.77 -2.11 -10.54
C GLU A 19 3.84 -1.65 -9.55
N LEU A 20 3.44 -1.48 -8.29
CA LEU A 20 4.36 -1.33 -7.17
C LEU A 20 4.73 -2.71 -6.64
N ARG A 21 6.02 -3.04 -6.66
CA ARG A 21 6.58 -4.27 -6.11
C ARG A 21 7.17 -4.04 -4.73
N ILE A 22 6.88 -4.96 -3.82
CA ILE A 22 7.58 -5.11 -2.54
C ILE A 22 8.22 -6.49 -2.51
N ARG A 23 9.54 -6.53 -2.30
CA ARG A 23 10.25 -7.76 -1.95
C ARG A 23 10.41 -7.82 -0.45
N TRP A 24 10.11 -8.97 0.13
CA TRP A 24 10.07 -9.19 1.58
C TRP A 24 11.28 -9.98 2.03
N LYS A 25 11.62 -9.87 3.32
CA LYS A 25 12.77 -10.55 3.92
C LYS A 25 12.64 -12.07 3.93
N ASP A 26 11.41 -12.59 3.92
CA ASP A 26 11.11 -14.02 3.74
C ASP A 26 11.32 -14.54 2.30
N GLY A 27 11.71 -13.66 1.37
CA GLY A 27 11.87 -13.98 -0.05
C GLY A 27 10.56 -13.90 -0.85
N GLY A 28 9.43 -13.60 -0.20
CA GLY A 28 8.17 -13.34 -0.87
C GLY A 28 8.22 -12.07 -1.70
N VAL A 29 7.30 -11.98 -2.66
CA VAL A 29 7.10 -10.79 -3.49
C VAL A 29 5.61 -10.46 -3.50
N SER A 30 5.28 -9.18 -3.40
CA SER A 30 3.92 -8.69 -3.58
C SER A 30 3.92 -7.55 -4.58
N ASP A 31 3.11 -7.70 -5.63
CA ASP A 31 2.90 -6.67 -6.64
C ASP A 31 1.50 -6.08 -6.48
N TYR A 32 1.41 -4.76 -6.56
CA TYR A 32 0.18 -4.01 -6.34
C TYR A 32 -0.09 -3.10 -7.53
N PRO A 33 -1.25 -3.25 -8.21
CA PRO A 33 -1.76 -2.19 -9.07
C PRO A 33 -1.90 -0.90 -8.24
N PRO A 34 -1.33 0.25 -8.68
CA PRO A 34 -1.29 1.46 -7.86
C PRO A 34 -2.67 1.92 -7.40
N ARG A 35 -3.65 1.85 -8.31
CA ARG A 35 -5.04 2.19 -7.99
C ARG A 35 -5.67 1.25 -6.97
N TYR A 36 -5.38 -0.04 -7.04
CA TYR A 36 -5.87 -1.01 -6.07
C TYR A 36 -5.34 -0.67 -4.68
N LEU A 37 -4.02 -0.45 -4.56
CA LEU A 37 -3.39 -0.08 -3.30
C LEU A 37 -3.94 1.23 -2.73
N ARG A 38 -4.18 2.24 -3.57
CA ARG A 38 -4.81 3.51 -3.18
C ARG A 38 -6.23 3.33 -2.63
N LEU A 39 -7.01 2.41 -3.22
CA LEU A 39 -8.36 2.09 -2.76
C LEU A 39 -8.37 1.35 -1.42
N CYS A 40 -7.30 0.62 -1.12
CA CYS A 40 -7.05 -0.03 0.17
C CYS A 40 -6.45 0.91 1.23
N CYS A 41 -6.54 2.23 1.07
CA CYS A 41 -5.99 3.16 2.05
C CYS A 41 -6.65 2.96 3.44
N PRO A 42 -5.87 2.66 4.51
CA PRO A 42 -6.43 2.36 5.83
C PRO A 42 -6.63 3.62 6.71
N CYS A 43 -6.45 4.83 6.16
CA CYS A 43 -6.59 6.05 6.97
C CYS A 43 -8.04 6.34 7.35
N ALA A 44 -8.24 7.13 8.41
CA ALA A 44 -9.57 7.55 8.89
C ALA A 44 -10.39 8.34 7.85
N GLY A 45 -9.75 8.88 6.81
CA GLY A 45 -10.44 9.52 5.68
C GLY A 45 -10.96 8.54 4.63
N CYS A 46 -10.46 7.31 4.61
CA CYS A 46 -10.80 6.29 3.62
C CYS A 46 -11.60 5.11 4.21
N VAL A 47 -11.45 4.84 5.51
CA VAL A 47 -12.13 3.75 6.23
C VAL A 47 -12.64 4.26 7.58
N GLU A 48 -13.82 3.80 7.99
CA GLU A 48 -14.34 4.03 9.33
C GLU A 48 -13.61 3.13 10.34
N GLU A 49 -12.89 3.73 11.29
CA GLU A 49 -12.00 3.02 12.23
C GLU A 49 -12.71 1.91 13.04
N MET A 50 -13.97 2.13 13.43
CA MET A 50 -14.70 1.23 14.33
C MET A 50 -15.29 0.01 13.63
N THR A 51 -15.57 0.11 12.33
CA THR A 51 -16.31 -0.94 11.59
C THR A 51 -15.49 -1.53 10.44
N GLY A 52 -14.41 -0.86 10.02
CA GLY A 52 -13.69 -1.20 8.81
C GLY A 52 -14.45 -0.87 7.53
N ARG A 53 -15.58 -0.16 7.60
CA ARG A 53 -16.39 0.17 6.43
C ARG A 53 -15.63 1.15 5.52
N PRO A 54 -15.55 0.88 4.20
CA PRO A 54 -15.00 1.85 3.24
C PRO A 54 -15.82 3.14 3.21
N LEU A 55 -15.14 4.27 3.42
CA LEU A 55 -15.67 5.63 3.24
C LEU A 55 -15.25 6.22 1.89
N LEU A 56 -14.11 5.78 1.34
CA LEU A 56 -13.61 6.22 0.06
C LEU A 56 -14.56 5.81 -1.07
N ASN A 57 -15.06 6.80 -1.82
CA ASN A 57 -15.78 6.54 -3.06
C ASN A 57 -14.79 6.08 -4.15
N PRO A 58 -14.91 4.86 -4.69
CA PRO A 58 -13.98 4.38 -5.71
C PRO A 58 -13.96 5.24 -6.98
N ALA A 59 -15.07 5.90 -7.32
CA ALA A 59 -15.16 6.79 -8.47
C ALA A 59 -14.36 8.10 -8.29
N ALA A 60 -13.99 8.45 -7.05
CA ALA A 60 -13.15 9.62 -6.77
C ALA A 60 -11.65 9.33 -6.94
N VAL A 61 -11.26 8.06 -7.12
CA VAL A 61 -9.86 7.66 -7.33
C VAL A 61 -9.57 7.54 -8.82
N PRO A 62 -8.69 8.39 -9.39
CA PRO A 62 -8.34 8.36 -10.82
C PRO A 62 -7.84 6.99 -11.28
N MET A 63 -8.09 6.65 -12.56
CA MET A 63 -7.66 5.37 -13.13
C MET A 63 -6.14 5.26 -13.25
N ASP A 64 -5.46 6.40 -13.41
CA ASP A 64 -4.02 6.58 -13.56
C ASP A 64 -3.34 7.04 -12.27
N VAL A 65 -4.02 6.92 -11.12
CA VAL A 65 -3.42 7.26 -9.82
C VAL A 65 -2.16 6.42 -9.58
N HIS A 66 -1.11 7.05 -9.12
CA HIS A 66 0.19 6.43 -8.86
C HIS A 66 0.87 7.09 -7.66
N PRO A 67 1.78 6.39 -6.96
CA PRO A 67 2.59 7.01 -5.92
C PRO A 67 3.65 7.92 -6.55
N ASN A 68 3.73 9.16 -6.10
CA ASN A 68 4.84 10.08 -6.39
C ASN A 68 6.07 9.75 -5.55
N SER A 69 5.86 9.29 -4.33
CA SER A 69 6.91 8.90 -3.39
C SER A 69 6.43 7.78 -2.46
N VAL A 70 7.40 7.02 -1.94
CA VAL A 70 7.18 5.98 -0.94
C VAL A 70 8.17 6.20 0.20
N GLU A 71 7.66 6.24 1.42
CA GLU A 71 8.46 6.52 2.61
C GLU A 71 8.23 5.44 3.67
N TYR A 72 9.29 5.08 4.37
CA TYR A 72 9.18 4.24 5.55
C TYR A 72 8.67 5.04 6.73
N VAL A 73 7.68 4.50 7.43
CA VAL A 73 7.20 5.02 8.72
C VAL A 73 7.79 4.13 9.82
N GLY A 74 8.99 4.47 10.26
CA GLY A 74 9.79 3.61 11.12
C GLY A 74 10.01 2.23 10.48
N ASP A 75 10.02 1.18 11.29
CA ASP A 75 10.29 -0.19 10.85
C ASP A 75 9.03 -1.05 10.74
N TYR A 76 7.86 -0.46 10.48
CA TYR A 76 6.59 -1.22 10.52
C TYR A 76 5.58 -0.88 9.42
N ALA A 77 5.78 0.19 8.66
CA ALA A 77 4.80 0.64 7.69
C ALA A 77 5.42 1.46 6.55
N LEU A 78 4.66 1.59 5.46
CA LEU A 78 4.93 2.52 4.38
C LEU A 78 3.91 3.66 4.38
N ARG A 79 4.33 4.83 3.93
CA ARG A 79 3.47 5.96 3.56
C ARG A 79 3.69 6.26 2.09
N PHE A 80 2.60 6.60 1.40
CA PHE A 80 2.61 6.98 -0.01
C PHE A 80 2.13 8.41 -0.14
N GLU A 81 2.81 9.20 -0.96
CA GLU A 81 2.24 10.44 -1.51
C GLU A 81 1.65 10.12 -2.88
N TRP A 82 0.34 10.24 -3.02
CA TRP A 82 -0.37 9.87 -4.24
C TRP A 82 -0.50 11.04 -5.20
N SER A 83 -0.57 10.75 -6.50
CA SER A 83 -0.79 11.75 -7.55
C SER A 83 -2.16 12.46 -7.47
N ASP A 84 -3.13 11.89 -6.74
CA ASP A 84 -4.41 12.53 -6.40
C ASP A 84 -4.31 13.51 -5.22
N GLY A 85 -3.10 13.70 -4.66
CA GLY A 85 -2.81 14.58 -3.53
C GLY A 85 -3.01 13.94 -2.15
N HIS A 86 -3.44 12.67 -2.07
CA HIS A 86 -3.63 11.98 -0.80
C HIS A 86 -2.29 11.52 -0.21
N ASN A 87 -2.07 11.71 1.10
CA ASN A 87 -0.78 11.38 1.73
C ASN A 87 -0.86 10.97 3.22
N THR A 88 -2.07 10.73 3.75
CA THR A 88 -2.27 10.44 5.18
C THR A 88 -2.36 8.94 5.50
N GLY A 89 -2.32 8.08 4.48
CA GLY A 89 -2.32 6.63 4.63
C GLY A 89 -1.00 6.10 5.18
N ILE A 90 -1.05 5.41 6.31
CA ILE A 90 0.04 4.60 6.86
C ILE A 90 -0.36 3.14 6.63
N TYR A 91 0.44 2.40 5.87
CA TYR A 91 0.18 1.03 5.45
C TYR A 91 1.13 0.10 6.22
N PRO A 92 0.68 -0.52 7.33
CA PRO A 92 1.48 -1.50 8.04
C PRO A 92 1.96 -2.62 7.11
N PHE A 93 3.16 -3.14 7.34
CA PHE A 93 3.68 -4.23 6.51
C PHE A 93 2.79 -5.47 6.53
N ASP A 94 2.29 -5.84 7.72
CA ASP A 94 1.34 -6.95 7.87
C ASP A 94 0.06 -6.70 7.05
N TYR A 95 -0.44 -5.47 7.06
CA TYR A 95 -1.62 -5.10 6.27
C TYR A 95 -1.35 -5.21 4.77
N LEU A 96 -0.20 -4.73 4.30
CA LEU A 96 0.22 -4.87 2.90
C LEU A 96 0.25 -6.35 2.50
N ARG A 97 0.81 -7.22 3.35
CA ARG A 97 0.81 -8.68 3.13
C ARG A 97 -0.61 -9.24 3.02
N ASP A 98 -1.52 -8.82 3.89
CA ASP A 98 -2.90 -9.28 3.91
C ASP A 98 -3.68 -8.88 2.65
N ILE A 99 -3.41 -7.70 2.09
CA ILE A 99 -4.05 -7.22 0.85
C ILE A 99 -3.26 -7.58 -0.41
N SER A 100 -2.16 -8.32 -0.30
CA SER A 100 -1.40 -8.74 -1.46
C SER A 100 -2.24 -9.66 -2.34
N LEU A 101 -2.26 -9.39 -3.65
CA LEU A 101 -2.90 -10.27 -4.60
C LEU A 101 -2.02 -11.52 -4.71
N SER A 102 -2.49 -12.64 -4.15
CA SER A 102 -1.83 -13.93 -4.35
C SER A 102 -1.88 -14.28 -5.83
N THR A 103 -0.71 -14.42 -6.46
CA THR A 103 -0.57 -15.19 -7.71
C THR A 103 -0.35 -16.64 -7.38
#